data_AF-A0A2I0MVK4-F1
#
_entry.id   AF-A0A2I0MVK4-F1
#
_cell.length_a   1.000
_cell.length_b   1.000
_cell.length_c   1.000
_cell.angle_alpha   90.00
_cell.angle_beta   90.00
_cell.angle_gamma   90.00
#
_symmetry.space_group_name_H-M   'P 1'
#
loop_
_entity.id
_entity.type
_entity.pdbx_description
1 polymer ?
#
loop_
_entity_poly.entity_id
_entity_poly.type
_entity_poly.pdbx_seq_one_letter_code
_entity_poly.pdbx_strand_id
1 'polypeptide(L)'
;MPEGGAHARAGGGRFAVRAAHGRRRATMTDYSEEQRNELEALESIYPDSFTVLSEKPTTFTITVTSEAGENDETVQTTLKFTYREKYPDEAPLYEVVSQENLDENDVTDIIKLLEQQAEENLGMVMIFTLVSAVQEKLNEIVDQIKTRREEEKKQKEREAEEEEKQRFHGTPVTIENFLNWKAKFDAELLEIKRKKMKEEEQAGKNKLSGKQLFEMDHNLDTSDIQFLEEAGNSVEVDESLFQEMDDLELEDEEDDPDYNPVNLDSD
;
A
#
# COMPACT_ATOMS: atom_id res chain seq x y z
N MET A 1 -90.35 -75.93 19.85
CA MET A 1 -90.77 -75.86 21.27
C MET A 1 -89.64 -76.46 22.08
N PRO A 2 -89.06 -75.80 23.10
CA PRO A 2 -89.41 -74.52 23.76
C PRO A 2 -88.44 -73.37 23.36
N GLU A 3 -88.88 -72.10 23.34
CA GLU A 3 -88.93 -71.09 24.43
C GLU A 3 -87.52 -70.64 24.89
N GLY A 4 -87.16 -69.37 25.02
CA GLY A 4 -87.89 -68.09 25.09
C GLY A 4 -87.04 -67.15 25.97
N GLY A 5 -87.07 -65.83 25.74
CA GLY A 5 -86.54 -64.87 26.72
C GLY A 5 -85.85 -63.64 26.13
N ALA A 6 -86.60 -62.53 26.07
CA ALA A 6 -86.22 -61.22 25.59
C ALA A 6 -85.46 -60.36 26.64
N HIS A 7 -84.67 -59.35 26.22
CA HIS A 7 -84.98 -57.92 26.38
C HIS A 7 -83.82 -56.96 26.04
N ALA A 8 -84.16 -55.99 25.17
CA ALA A 8 -83.91 -54.54 25.24
C ALA A 8 -82.48 -53.90 25.22
N ARG A 9 -82.28 -53.16 24.11
CA ARG A 9 -82.00 -51.72 23.98
C ARG A 9 -80.54 -51.20 23.84
N ALA A 10 -80.47 -50.30 22.86
CA ALA A 10 -79.71 -49.04 22.77
C ALA A 10 -78.37 -49.03 22.02
N GLY A 11 -78.41 -48.42 20.82
CA GLY A 11 -77.61 -47.24 20.50
C GLY A 11 -76.15 -47.44 20.08
N GLY A 12 -75.77 -46.79 18.97
CA GLY A 12 -74.37 -46.48 18.70
C GLY A 12 -73.99 -46.67 17.24
N GLY A 13 -74.01 -45.57 16.49
CA GLY A 13 -73.64 -45.52 15.08
C GLY A 13 -72.28 -46.13 14.79
N ARG A 14 -72.22 -46.95 13.73
CA ARG A 14 -70.97 -47.39 13.14
C ARG A 14 -70.32 -46.18 12.46
N PHE A 15 -69.38 -45.58 13.16
CA PHE A 15 -68.45 -44.61 12.59
C PHE A 15 -67.72 -45.26 11.41
N ALA A 16 -67.95 -44.72 10.22
CA ALA A 16 -67.09 -44.92 9.08
C ALA A 16 -65.68 -44.44 9.47
N VAL A 17 -64.74 -45.37 9.62
CA VAL A 17 -63.33 -45.04 9.71
C VAL A 17 -62.92 -44.55 8.33
N ARG A 18 -63.06 -43.25 8.10
CA ARG A 18 -62.40 -42.54 7.02
C ARG A 18 -60.91 -42.78 7.21
N ALA A 19 -60.32 -43.58 6.31
CA ALA A 19 -58.89 -43.55 6.08
C ALA A 19 -58.52 -42.12 5.66
N ALA A 20 -58.11 -41.32 6.64
CA ALA A 20 -57.43 -40.07 6.39
C ALA A 20 -56.14 -40.43 5.64
N HIS A 21 -56.21 -40.37 4.31
CA HIS A 21 -55.03 -40.11 3.51
C HIS A 21 -54.50 -38.77 3.98
N GLY A 22 -53.61 -38.83 4.97
CA GLY A 22 -52.71 -37.74 5.29
C GLY A 22 -51.98 -37.43 3.99
N ARG A 23 -52.48 -36.41 3.30
CA ARG A 23 -51.82 -35.78 2.16
C ARG A 23 -50.56 -35.16 2.75
N ARG A 24 -49.49 -35.96 2.85
CA ARG A 24 -48.14 -35.45 3.05
C ARG A 24 -47.94 -34.44 1.92
N ARG A 25 -47.99 -33.15 2.23
CA ARG A 25 -47.41 -32.13 1.34
C ARG A 25 -45.92 -32.42 1.38
N ALA A 26 -45.45 -33.28 0.48
CA ALA A 26 -44.09 -33.15 0.00
C ALA A 26 -44.08 -31.81 -0.72
N THR A 27 -43.37 -30.83 -0.16
CA THR A 27 -42.81 -29.75 -0.97
C THR A 27 -41.85 -30.44 -1.93
N MET A 28 -42.34 -30.79 -3.12
CA MET A 28 -41.52 -31.27 -4.23
C MET A 28 -40.83 -30.03 -4.82
N THR A 29 -39.94 -29.42 -4.04
CA THR A 29 -38.95 -28.52 -4.60
C THR A 29 -37.96 -29.42 -5.31
N ASP A 30 -37.93 -29.40 -6.64
CA ASP A 30 -36.95 -30.17 -7.39
C ASP A 30 -35.62 -29.43 -7.34
N TYR A 31 -34.87 -29.65 -6.27
CA TYR A 31 -33.55 -29.07 -6.06
C TYR A 31 -32.61 -29.33 -7.24
N SER A 32 -32.76 -30.47 -7.92
CA SER A 32 -31.93 -30.79 -9.08
C SER A 32 -32.26 -29.91 -10.28
N GLU A 33 -33.54 -29.60 -10.51
CA GLU A 33 -33.93 -28.67 -11.58
C GLU A 33 -33.47 -27.25 -11.28
N GLU A 34 -33.60 -26.78 -10.04
CA GLU A 34 -33.14 -25.45 -9.63
C GLU A 34 -31.62 -25.29 -9.76
N GLN A 35 -30.86 -26.28 -9.29
CA GLN A 35 -29.39 -26.33 -9.43
C GLN A 35 -28.96 -26.31 -10.90
N ARG A 36 -29.66 -27.06 -11.77
CA ARG A 36 -29.34 -27.10 -13.20
C ARG A 36 -29.65 -25.78 -13.89
N ASN A 37 -30.79 -25.17 -13.59
CA ASN A 37 -31.20 -23.89 -14.16
C ASN A 37 -30.25 -22.76 -13.73
N GLU A 38 -29.84 -22.73 -12.45
CA GLU A 38 -28.86 -21.77 -11.97
C GLU A 38 -27.50 -21.97 -12.66
N LEU A 39 -27.03 -23.21 -12.77
CA LEU A 39 -25.74 -23.51 -13.40
C LEU A 39 -25.69 -23.07 -14.86
N GLU A 40 -26.75 -23.33 -15.63
CA GLU A 40 -26.89 -22.87 -17.03
C GLU A 40 -26.90 -21.34 -17.12
N ALA A 41 -27.57 -20.66 -16.17
CA ALA A 41 -27.55 -19.20 -16.11
C ALA A 41 -26.15 -18.66 -15.79
N LEU A 42 -25.44 -19.25 -14.83
CA LEU A 42 -24.08 -18.85 -14.45
C LEU A 42 -23.09 -19.05 -15.60
N GLU A 43 -23.19 -20.14 -16.35
CA GLU A 43 -22.37 -20.40 -17.54
C GLU A 43 -22.60 -19.32 -18.61
N SER A 44 -23.82 -18.81 -18.74
CA SER A 44 -24.13 -17.71 -19.67
C SER A 44 -23.70 -16.33 -19.16
N ILE A 45 -23.71 -16.09 -17.85
CA ILE A 45 -23.32 -14.80 -17.25
C ILE A 45 -21.78 -14.68 -17.22
N TYR A 46 -21.09 -15.80 -16.95
CA TYR A 46 -19.64 -15.85 -16.72
C TYR A 46 -18.94 -16.80 -17.72
N PRO A 47 -19.04 -16.57 -19.05
CA PRO A 47 -18.52 -17.51 -20.04
C PRO A 47 -17.01 -17.75 -19.95
N ASP A 48 -16.24 -16.73 -19.55
CA ASP A 48 -14.78 -16.78 -19.50
C ASP A 48 -14.22 -17.08 -18.10
N SER A 49 -15.02 -16.92 -17.05
CA SER A 49 -14.58 -17.04 -15.65
C SER A 49 -15.24 -18.17 -14.87
N PHE A 50 -16.18 -18.89 -15.49
CA PHE A 50 -16.84 -20.07 -14.93
C PHE A 50 -16.17 -21.37 -15.40
N THR A 51 -15.98 -22.33 -14.49
CA THR A 51 -15.43 -23.65 -14.84
C THR A 51 -16.05 -24.75 -14.00
N VAL A 52 -16.63 -25.76 -14.64
CA VAL A 52 -17.17 -26.95 -13.95
C VAL A 52 -16.06 -27.93 -13.63
N LEU A 53 -15.98 -28.37 -12.36
CA LEU A 53 -15.00 -29.35 -11.88
C LEU A 53 -15.59 -30.76 -11.77
N SER A 54 -16.84 -30.88 -11.36
CA SER A 54 -17.53 -32.17 -11.17
C SER A 54 -19.03 -32.00 -11.32
N GLU A 55 -19.73 -33.03 -11.78
CA GLU A 55 -21.20 -33.04 -11.90
C GLU A 55 -21.90 -33.67 -10.68
N LYS A 56 -21.20 -34.51 -9.89
CA LYS A 56 -21.80 -35.24 -8.76
C LYS A 56 -20.82 -35.42 -7.59
N PRO A 57 -20.96 -34.64 -6.51
CA PRO A 57 -21.81 -33.44 -6.40
C PRO A 57 -21.34 -32.34 -7.35
N THR A 58 -22.28 -31.55 -7.86
CA THR A 58 -21.99 -30.43 -8.76
C THR A 58 -21.04 -29.46 -8.08
N THR A 59 -19.84 -29.33 -8.65
CA THR A 59 -18.75 -28.51 -8.13
C THR A 59 -18.20 -27.68 -9.26
N PHE A 60 -18.04 -26.38 -9.05
CA PHE A 60 -17.55 -25.45 -10.06
C PHE A 60 -16.80 -24.31 -9.40
N THR A 61 -16.03 -23.58 -10.20
CA THR A 61 -15.30 -22.38 -9.78
C THR A 61 -15.75 -21.18 -10.59
N ILE A 62 -15.79 -20.03 -9.92
CA ILE A 62 -16.01 -18.72 -10.53
C ILE A 62 -14.87 -17.81 -10.13
N THR A 63 -14.19 -17.25 -11.13
CA THR A 63 -13.16 -16.23 -10.91
C THR A 63 -13.80 -14.86 -10.96
N VAL A 64 -13.58 -14.09 -9.89
CA VAL A 64 -14.14 -12.76 -9.69
C VAL A 64 -12.97 -11.79 -9.64
N THR A 65 -12.97 -10.81 -10.53
CA THR A 65 -11.91 -9.80 -10.66
C THR A 65 -12.52 -8.45 -10.42
N SER A 66 -11.93 -7.62 -9.58
CA SER A 66 -12.36 -6.23 -9.41
C SER A 66 -12.34 -5.47 -10.74
N GLU A 67 -13.06 -4.36 -10.79
CA GLU A 67 -12.87 -3.40 -11.87
C GLU A 67 -11.43 -2.87 -11.85
N ALA A 68 -10.87 -2.61 -13.03
CA ALA A 68 -9.53 -2.06 -13.18
C ALA A 68 -9.48 -0.68 -12.52
N GLY A 69 -8.61 -0.52 -11.51
CA GLY A 69 -8.33 0.78 -10.95
C GLY A 69 -7.65 1.70 -11.97
N GLU A 70 -7.46 2.97 -11.61
CA GLU A 70 -6.84 3.99 -12.45
C GLU A 70 -5.40 3.62 -12.90
N ASN A 71 -4.72 2.75 -12.15
CA ASN A 71 -3.38 2.23 -12.45
C ASN A 71 -3.36 0.80 -13.04
N ASP A 72 -4.50 0.29 -13.52
CA ASP A 72 -4.66 -1.11 -13.97
C ASP A 72 -4.43 -2.15 -12.85
N GLU A 73 -4.43 -1.71 -11.59
CA GLU A 73 -4.38 -2.59 -10.43
C GLU A 73 -5.75 -3.23 -10.20
N THR A 74 -5.76 -4.56 -10.16
CA THR A 74 -6.95 -5.37 -9.89
C THR A 74 -6.65 -6.36 -8.78
N VAL A 75 -7.68 -6.67 -8.01
CA VAL A 75 -7.67 -7.81 -7.09
C VAL A 75 -8.55 -8.91 -7.66
N GLN A 76 -8.16 -10.15 -7.42
CA GLN A 76 -8.86 -11.30 -7.96
C GLN A 76 -9.00 -12.39 -6.91
N THR A 77 -10.15 -13.07 -6.92
CA THR A 77 -10.37 -14.27 -6.13
C THR A 77 -11.10 -15.33 -6.94
N THR A 78 -10.73 -16.59 -6.76
CA THR A 78 -11.44 -17.72 -7.36
C THR A 78 -12.18 -18.48 -6.27
N LEU A 79 -13.51 -18.44 -6.38
CA LEU A 79 -14.43 -19.09 -5.47
C LEU A 79 -14.82 -20.44 -6.03
N LYS A 80 -14.71 -21.49 -5.22
CA LYS A 80 -15.22 -22.82 -5.52
C LYS A 80 -16.51 -23.06 -4.77
N PHE A 81 -17.55 -23.41 -5.51
CA PHE A 81 -18.85 -23.75 -4.95
C PHE A 81 -19.13 -25.24 -5.16
N THR A 82 -19.74 -25.87 -4.15
CA THR A 82 -20.28 -27.24 -4.24
C THR A 82 -21.73 -27.23 -3.77
N TYR A 83 -22.63 -27.69 -4.64
CA TYR A 83 -24.04 -27.83 -4.27
C TYR A 83 -24.23 -28.95 -3.24
N ARG A 84 -25.04 -28.65 -2.23
CA ARG A 84 -25.56 -29.63 -1.27
C ARG A 84 -26.85 -30.24 -1.79
N GLU A 85 -27.22 -31.41 -1.30
CA GLU A 85 -28.44 -32.13 -1.74
C GLU A 85 -29.72 -31.30 -1.57
N LYS A 86 -29.74 -30.38 -0.59
CA LYS A 86 -30.89 -29.52 -0.26
C LYS A 86 -30.73 -28.07 -0.71
N TYR A 87 -29.69 -27.74 -1.47
CA TYR A 87 -29.54 -26.39 -2.00
C TYR A 87 -30.70 -26.09 -2.98
N PRO A 88 -31.38 -24.93 -2.87
CA PRO A 88 -30.99 -23.73 -2.11
C PRO A 88 -31.56 -23.56 -0.69
N ASP A 89 -32.32 -24.53 -0.15
CA ASP A 89 -32.78 -24.49 1.25
C ASP A 89 -31.63 -24.64 2.26
N GLU A 90 -30.49 -25.16 1.80
CA GLU A 90 -29.24 -25.24 2.55
C GLU A 90 -28.14 -24.52 1.77
N ALA A 91 -27.35 -23.69 2.45
CA ALA A 91 -26.24 -22.95 1.86
C ALA A 91 -25.26 -23.89 1.12
N PRO A 92 -24.67 -23.46 0.00
CA PRO A 92 -23.66 -24.27 -0.68
C PRO A 92 -22.40 -24.40 0.19
N LEU A 93 -21.50 -25.33 -0.16
CA LEU A 93 -20.13 -25.24 0.35
C LEU A 93 -19.37 -24.25 -0.54
N TYR A 94 -18.62 -23.35 0.07
CA TYR A 94 -17.78 -22.37 -0.62
C TYR A 94 -16.37 -22.39 -0.04
N GLU A 95 -15.38 -22.17 -0.91
CA GLU A 95 -13.96 -22.17 -0.58
C GLU A 95 -13.24 -21.16 -1.49
N VAL A 96 -12.31 -20.38 -0.93
CA VAL A 96 -11.42 -19.52 -1.70
C VAL A 96 -10.22 -20.37 -2.13
N VAL A 97 -10.08 -20.63 -3.43
CA VAL A 97 -9.04 -21.52 -3.99
C VAL A 97 -7.78 -20.76 -4.37
N SER A 98 -7.95 -19.54 -4.88
CA SER A 98 -6.86 -18.64 -5.21
C SER A 98 -7.25 -17.20 -4.93
N GLN A 99 -6.25 -16.41 -4.58
CA GLN A 99 -6.38 -14.99 -4.28
C GLN A 99 -5.15 -14.27 -4.85
N GLU A 100 -5.37 -13.12 -5.47
CA GLU A 100 -4.31 -12.28 -6.04
C GLU A 100 -4.54 -10.84 -5.55
N ASN A 101 -3.46 -10.21 -5.05
CA ASN A 101 -3.48 -8.87 -4.48
C ASN A 101 -4.48 -8.70 -3.30
N LEU A 102 -4.70 -9.77 -2.52
CA LEU A 102 -5.55 -9.79 -1.33
C LEU A 102 -4.76 -10.29 -0.12
N ASP A 103 -4.90 -9.58 1.00
CA ASP A 103 -4.33 -9.99 2.28
C ASP A 103 -5.19 -11.06 2.98
N GLU A 104 -4.64 -11.78 3.95
CA GLU A 104 -5.38 -12.80 4.72
C GLU A 104 -6.60 -12.22 5.46
N ASN A 105 -6.51 -10.97 5.90
CA ASN A 105 -7.62 -10.27 6.55
C ASN A 105 -8.76 -10.02 5.56
N ASP A 106 -8.45 -9.60 4.34
CA ASP A 106 -9.44 -9.33 3.30
C ASP A 106 -10.20 -10.61 2.93
N VAL A 107 -9.47 -11.72 2.79
CA VAL A 107 -10.04 -13.05 2.51
C VAL A 107 -10.96 -13.50 3.65
N THR A 108 -10.54 -13.27 4.89
CA THR A 108 -11.36 -13.56 6.07
C THR A 108 -12.66 -12.76 6.05
N ASP A 109 -12.61 -11.49 5.66
CA ASP A 109 -13.80 -10.64 5.57
C ASP A 109 -14.71 -11.01 4.39
N ILE A 110 -14.14 -11.44 3.26
CA ILE A 110 -14.89 -12.04 2.15
C ILE A 110 -15.62 -13.31 2.60
N ILE A 111 -14.97 -14.19 3.36
CA ILE A 111 -15.60 -15.42 3.88
C ILE A 111 -16.75 -15.10 4.83
N LYS A 112 -16.58 -14.11 5.73
CA LYS A 112 -17.66 -13.65 6.61
C LYS A 112 -18.83 -13.05 5.81
N LEU A 113 -18.53 -12.27 4.78
CA LEU A 113 -19.55 -11.70 3.88
C LEU A 113 -20.33 -12.81 3.18
N LEU A 114 -19.65 -13.84 2.66
CA LEU A 114 -20.28 -15.00 2.03
C LEU A 114 -21.17 -15.77 3.02
N GLU A 115 -20.74 -15.95 4.27
CA GLU A 115 -21.54 -16.60 5.31
C GLU A 115 -22.82 -15.81 5.61
N GLN A 116 -22.71 -14.50 5.83
CA GLN A 116 -23.87 -13.64 6.06
C GLN A 116 -24.84 -13.66 4.87
N GLN A 117 -24.32 -13.49 3.65
CA GLN A 117 -25.15 -13.47 2.45
C GLN A 117 -25.81 -14.83 2.18
N ALA A 118 -25.13 -15.94 2.49
CA ALA A 118 -25.71 -17.27 2.35
C ALA A 118 -26.87 -17.51 3.33
N GLU A 119 -26.75 -17.04 4.58
CA GLU A 119 -27.83 -17.15 5.58
C GLU A 119 -29.05 -16.30 5.22
N GLU A 120 -28.83 -15.07 4.73
CA GLU A 120 -29.90 -14.15 4.34
C GLU A 120 -30.68 -14.63 3.10
N ASN A 121 -30.01 -15.35 2.19
CA ASN A 121 -30.59 -15.81 0.92
C ASN A 121 -31.02 -17.29 0.91
N LEU A 122 -31.14 -17.94 2.07
CA LEU A 122 -31.66 -19.31 2.15
C LEU A 122 -33.07 -19.44 1.54
N GLY A 123 -33.28 -20.53 0.81
CA GLY A 123 -34.56 -20.84 0.17
C GLY A 123 -34.70 -20.32 -1.26
N MET A 124 -33.65 -19.71 -1.81
CA MET A 124 -33.55 -19.39 -3.24
C MET A 124 -32.12 -19.51 -3.75
N VAL A 125 -31.98 -19.74 -5.06
CA VAL A 125 -30.67 -19.76 -5.74
C VAL A 125 -29.92 -18.46 -5.46
N MET A 126 -28.69 -18.58 -4.95
CA MET A 126 -27.94 -17.48 -4.35
C MET A 126 -26.50 -17.33 -4.88
N ILE A 127 -26.02 -18.19 -5.78
CA ILE A 127 -24.61 -18.13 -6.23
C ILE A 127 -24.34 -16.80 -6.93
N PHE A 128 -25.24 -16.33 -7.78
CA PHE A 128 -25.10 -15.02 -8.42
C PHE A 128 -25.04 -13.89 -7.38
N THR A 129 -25.89 -13.94 -6.35
CA THR A 129 -25.89 -12.95 -5.25
C THR A 129 -24.57 -12.97 -4.49
N LEU A 130 -24.07 -14.16 -4.16
CA LEU A 130 -22.78 -14.33 -3.47
C LEU A 130 -21.62 -13.77 -4.31
N VAL A 131 -21.57 -14.13 -5.60
CA VAL A 131 -20.54 -13.62 -6.52
C VAL A 131 -20.62 -12.10 -6.66
N SER A 132 -21.83 -11.54 -6.77
CA SER A 132 -22.04 -10.08 -6.86
C SER A 132 -21.60 -9.36 -5.59
N ALA A 133 -21.92 -9.90 -4.41
CA ALA A 133 -21.48 -9.33 -3.14
C ALA A 133 -19.95 -9.38 -3.00
N VAL A 134 -19.31 -10.47 -3.44
CA VAL A 134 -17.84 -10.55 -3.47
C VAL A 134 -17.26 -9.56 -4.45
N GLN A 135 -17.84 -9.43 -5.65
CA GLN A 135 -17.40 -8.45 -6.66
C GLN A 135 -17.41 -7.02 -6.11
N GLU A 136 -18.49 -6.61 -5.43
CA GLU A 136 -18.57 -5.31 -4.77
C GLU A 136 -17.49 -5.17 -3.69
N LYS A 137 -17.28 -6.23 -2.89
CA LYS A 137 -16.28 -6.21 -1.83
C LYS A 137 -14.84 -6.08 -2.37
N LEU A 138 -14.54 -6.75 -3.47
CA LEU A 138 -13.24 -6.64 -4.15
C LEU A 138 -12.99 -5.21 -4.64
N ASN A 139 -14.01 -4.55 -5.20
CA ASN A 139 -13.91 -3.16 -5.62
C ASN A 139 -13.63 -2.23 -4.41
N GLU A 140 -14.30 -2.43 -3.28
CA GLU A 140 -13.99 -1.68 -2.04
C GLU A 140 -12.54 -1.90 -1.58
N ILE A 141 -12.05 -3.13 -1.65
CA ILE A 141 -10.67 -3.46 -1.22
C ILE A 141 -9.66 -2.76 -2.12
N VAL A 142 -9.87 -2.75 -3.44
CA VAL A 142 -9.01 -2.00 -4.39
C VAL A 142 -8.93 -0.53 -4.02
N ASP A 143 -10.06 0.10 -3.71
CA ASP A 143 -10.08 1.52 -3.36
C ASP A 143 -9.43 1.80 -2.01
N GLN A 144 -9.54 0.88 -1.05
CA GLN A 144 -8.82 0.95 0.22
C GLN A 144 -7.30 0.77 0.06
N ILE A 145 -6.86 -0.15 -0.80
CA ILE A 145 -5.45 -0.36 -1.11
C ILE A 145 -4.84 0.92 -1.71
N LYS A 146 -5.54 1.55 -2.67
CA LYS A 146 -5.10 2.84 -3.24
C LYS A 146 -4.96 3.91 -2.17
N THR A 147 -6.00 4.09 -1.35
CA THR A 147 -6.02 5.11 -0.30
C THR A 147 -4.84 4.93 0.66
N ARG A 148 -4.61 3.70 1.13
CA ARG A 148 -3.49 3.38 2.02
C ARG A 148 -2.14 3.69 1.38
N ARG A 149 -1.97 3.35 0.10
CA ARG A 149 -0.72 3.59 -0.64
C ARG A 149 -0.45 5.08 -0.86
N GLU A 150 -1.49 5.86 -1.16
CA GLU A 150 -1.39 7.31 -1.29
C GLU A 150 -1.03 7.98 0.04
N GLU A 151 -1.65 7.53 1.13
CA GLU A 151 -1.35 8.01 2.48
C GLU A 151 0.08 7.68 2.90
N GLU A 152 0.55 6.46 2.66
CA GLU A 152 1.94 6.04 2.93
C GLU A 152 2.95 6.84 2.11
N LYS A 153 2.66 7.09 0.83
CA LYS A 153 3.50 7.93 -0.03
C LYS A 153 3.58 9.36 0.51
N LYS A 154 2.43 9.95 0.84
CA LYS A 154 2.34 11.31 1.40
C LYS A 154 3.03 11.43 2.77
N GLN A 155 2.94 10.40 3.59
CA GLN A 155 3.62 10.38 4.89
C GLN A 155 5.14 10.33 4.69
N LYS A 156 5.63 9.48 3.78
CA LYS A 156 7.05 9.39 3.48
C LYS A 156 7.60 10.69 2.87
N GLU A 157 6.82 11.36 2.03
CA GLU A 157 7.17 12.68 1.49
C GLU A 157 7.25 13.72 2.61
N ARG A 158 6.31 13.73 3.55
CA ARG A 158 6.33 14.64 4.71
C ARG A 158 7.53 14.37 5.62
N GLU A 159 7.83 13.11 5.92
CA GLU A 159 8.99 12.73 6.73
C GLU A 159 10.30 13.15 6.05
N ALA A 160 10.41 12.97 4.73
CA ALA A 160 11.55 13.44 3.96
C ALA A 160 11.67 14.97 3.96
N GLU A 161 10.56 15.70 3.82
CA GLU A 161 10.53 17.17 3.88
C GLU A 161 10.91 17.66 5.28
N GLU A 162 10.48 16.99 6.35
CA GLU A 162 10.88 17.30 7.73
C GLU A 162 12.38 17.05 7.96
N GLU A 163 12.92 15.97 7.42
CA GLU A 163 14.37 15.68 7.46
C GLU A 163 15.17 16.72 6.66
N GLU A 164 14.66 17.16 5.50
CA GLU A 164 15.27 18.23 4.73
C GLU A 164 15.19 19.57 5.45
N LYS A 165 14.04 19.93 6.04
CA LYS A 165 13.90 21.12 6.89
C LYS A 165 14.85 21.08 8.08
N GLN A 166 15.02 19.93 8.73
CA GLN A 166 15.98 19.77 9.84
C GLN A 166 17.43 19.84 9.37
N ARG A 167 17.76 19.30 8.19
CA ARG A 167 19.10 19.44 7.57
C ARG A 167 19.38 20.89 7.13
N PHE A 168 18.35 21.61 6.70
CA PHE A 168 18.46 22.99 6.23
C PHE A 168 18.44 24.01 7.38
N HIS A 169 17.84 23.67 8.52
CA HIS A 169 17.91 24.49 9.72
C HIS A 169 19.34 24.48 10.27
N GLY A 170 20.13 25.47 9.84
CA GLY A 170 21.47 25.72 10.36
C GLY A 170 21.46 25.91 11.88
N THR A 171 22.63 25.86 12.51
CA THR A 171 22.72 26.08 13.95
C THR A 171 22.34 27.54 14.26
N PRO A 172 21.25 27.83 15.00
CA PRO A 172 20.89 29.21 15.30
C PRO A 172 22.02 29.86 16.10
N VAL A 173 22.31 31.12 15.75
CA VAL A 173 23.35 31.93 16.40
C VAL A 173 22.85 32.35 17.78
N THR A 174 22.87 31.42 18.74
CA THR A 174 22.64 31.69 20.16
C THR A 174 23.94 32.10 20.83
N ILE A 175 23.87 32.85 21.94
CA ILE A 175 25.06 33.29 22.69
C ILE A 175 25.91 32.09 23.12
N GLU A 176 25.27 30.99 23.51
CA GLU A 176 25.95 29.75 23.91
C GLU A 176 26.67 29.07 22.73
N ASN A 177 26.04 29.02 21.56
CA ASN A 177 26.67 28.50 20.34
C ASN A 177 27.83 29.38 19.89
N PHE A 178 27.68 30.71 19.96
CA PHE A 178 28.77 31.64 19.68
C PHE A 178 29.94 31.46 20.66
N LEU A 179 29.68 31.28 21.96
CA LEU A 179 30.73 31.02 22.95
C LEU A 179 31.44 29.69 22.69
N ASN A 180 30.70 28.65 22.31
CA ASN A 180 31.27 27.34 22.02
C ASN A 180 32.09 27.36 20.70
N TRP A 181 31.61 28.07 19.69
CA TRP A 181 32.37 28.36 18.47
C TRP A 181 33.62 29.19 18.77
N LYS A 182 33.48 30.26 19.55
CA LYS A 182 34.58 31.13 19.98
C LYS A 182 35.63 30.35 20.77
N ALA A 183 35.22 29.42 21.65
CA ALA A 183 36.15 28.56 22.38
C ALA A 183 36.94 27.64 21.43
N LYS A 184 36.28 27.05 20.41
CA LYS A 184 36.96 26.24 19.38
C LYS A 184 37.91 27.10 18.53
N PHE A 185 37.48 28.29 18.12
CA PHE A 185 38.28 29.23 17.34
C PHE A 185 39.50 29.73 18.13
N ASP A 186 39.30 30.13 19.39
CA ASP A 186 40.38 30.56 20.29
C ASP A 186 41.39 29.40 20.51
N ALA A 187 40.91 28.15 20.62
CA ALA A 187 41.76 26.96 20.72
C ALA A 187 42.56 26.69 19.43
N GLU A 188 41.93 26.85 18.26
CA GLU A 188 42.59 26.68 16.96
C GLU A 188 43.67 27.75 16.73
N LEU A 189 43.40 29.00 17.08
CA LEU A 189 44.37 30.10 17.05
C LEU A 189 45.56 29.84 17.97
N LEU A 190 45.30 29.28 19.14
CA LEU A 190 46.34 28.93 20.10
C LEU A 190 47.24 27.81 19.57
N GLU A 191 46.67 26.82 18.87
CA GLU A 191 47.42 25.75 18.22
C GLU A 191 48.22 26.26 17.02
N ILE A 192 47.68 27.18 16.21
CA ILE A 192 48.42 27.85 15.13
C ILE A 192 49.59 28.65 15.71
N LYS A 193 49.38 29.39 16.79
CA LYS A 193 50.43 30.16 17.45
C LYS A 193 51.49 29.25 18.07
N ARG A 194 51.08 28.12 18.65
CA ARG A 194 51.99 27.11 19.20
C ARG A 194 52.83 26.45 18.10
N LYS A 195 52.24 26.15 16.94
CA LYS A 195 52.95 25.63 15.76
C LYS A 195 53.93 26.66 15.22
N LYS A 196 53.53 27.93 15.07
CA LYS A 196 54.42 29.02 14.65
C LYS A 196 55.60 29.22 15.59
N MET A 197 55.39 29.20 16.91
CA MET A 197 56.50 29.30 17.87
C MET A 197 57.45 28.11 17.79
N LYS A 198 56.94 26.89 17.64
CA LYS A 198 57.80 25.69 17.44
C LYS A 198 58.56 25.75 16.11
N GLU A 199 57.93 26.27 15.07
CA GLU A 199 58.55 26.46 13.76
C GLU A 199 59.60 27.58 13.78
N GLU A 200 59.36 28.69 14.50
CA GLU A 200 60.36 29.74 14.76
C GLU A 200 61.53 29.23 15.61
N GLU A 201 61.25 28.41 16.63
CA GLU A 201 62.27 27.80 17.49
C GLU A 201 63.10 26.75 16.72
N GLN A 202 62.51 26.07 15.72
CA GLN A 202 63.22 25.21 14.77
C GLN A 202 63.93 25.99 13.65
N ALA A 203 63.35 27.10 13.19
CA ALA A 203 63.90 27.95 12.11
C ALA A 203 65.06 28.84 12.59
N GLY A 204 65.09 29.19 13.88
CA GLY A 204 66.16 29.99 14.50
C GLY A 204 67.53 29.32 14.50
N LYS A 205 67.62 28.04 14.09
CA LYS A 205 68.91 27.36 13.90
C LYS A 205 69.41 27.32 12.46
N ASN A 206 68.58 27.53 11.42
CA ASN A 206 69.01 27.31 10.03
C ASN A 206 68.33 28.15 8.91
N LYS A 207 67.47 29.14 9.19
CA LYS A 207 66.92 30.01 8.11
C LYS A 207 67.75 31.31 7.98
N LEU A 208 68.52 31.41 6.89
CA LEU A 208 69.12 32.67 6.42
C LEU A 208 68.00 33.67 6.10
N SER A 209 68.21 34.95 6.42
CA SER A 209 67.24 36.03 6.13
C SER A 209 66.99 36.13 4.62
N GLY A 210 65.79 36.53 4.19
CA GLY A 210 65.44 36.71 2.78
C GLY A 210 66.40 37.64 2.02
N LYS A 211 67.01 38.61 2.72
CA LYS A 211 68.07 39.47 2.17
C LYS A 211 69.38 38.71 1.91
N GLN A 212 69.72 37.73 2.75
CA GLN A 212 70.91 36.90 2.61
C GLN A 212 70.76 35.82 1.52
N LEU A 213 69.53 35.34 1.28
CA LEU A 213 69.26 34.46 0.12
C LEU A 213 69.46 35.21 -1.21
N PHE A 214 69.01 36.46 -1.28
CA PHE A 214 69.08 37.29 -2.49
C PHE A 214 70.51 37.75 -2.84
N GLU A 215 71.38 37.94 -1.85
CA GLU A 215 72.77 38.39 -2.06
C GLU A 215 73.73 37.24 -2.42
N MET A 216 73.39 35.97 -2.16
CA MET A 216 74.26 34.81 -2.44
C MET A 216 73.95 34.09 -3.76
N ASP A 217 72.72 34.18 -4.28
CA ASP A 217 72.31 33.46 -5.48
C ASP A 217 71.91 34.43 -6.60
N HIS A 218 72.89 34.77 -7.44
CA HIS A 218 72.67 35.61 -8.64
C HIS A 218 72.14 34.79 -9.83
N ASN A 219 71.71 33.53 -9.64
CA ASN A 219 71.20 32.68 -10.72
C ASN A 219 69.66 32.57 -10.77
N LEU A 220 68.95 33.11 -9.77
CA LEU A 220 67.48 33.09 -9.69
C LEU A 220 66.77 33.95 -10.76
N ASP A 221 67.45 34.95 -11.31
CA ASP A 221 66.86 35.86 -12.32
C ASP A 221 66.65 35.18 -13.69
N THR A 222 67.23 33.99 -13.90
CA THR A 222 67.21 33.30 -15.21
C THR A 222 66.43 31.99 -15.21
N SER A 223 66.13 31.39 -14.05
CA SER A 223 65.42 30.10 -13.99
C SER A 223 63.93 30.22 -14.28
N ASP A 224 63.29 31.33 -13.90
CA ASP A 224 61.84 31.49 -14.04
C ASP A 224 61.42 31.80 -15.49
N ILE A 225 62.30 32.46 -16.26
CA ILE A 225 62.06 32.76 -17.67
C ILE A 225 62.23 31.51 -18.54
N GLN A 226 63.23 30.67 -18.25
CA GLN A 226 63.51 29.49 -19.07
C GLN A 226 62.47 28.37 -18.86
N PHE A 227 61.85 28.29 -17.67
CA PHE A 227 60.80 27.31 -17.40
C PHE A 227 59.46 27.63 -18.09
N LEU A 228 59.17 28.91 -18.32
CA LEU A 228 57.96 29.35 -19.04
C LEU A 228 58.09 29.22 -20.56
N GLU A 229 59.31 29.30 -21.11
CA GLU A 229 59.53 29.19 -22.56
C GLU A 229 59.59 27.72 -23.04
N GLU A 230 60.04 26.78 -22.21
CA GLU A 230 60.15 25.35 -22.58
C GLU A 230 58.86 24.54 -22.32
N ALA A 231 57.98 25.00 -21.43
CA ALA A 231 56.76 24.25 -21.08
C ALA A 231 55.53 24.57 -21.93
N GLY A 232 55.54 25.60 -22.79
CA GLY A 232 54.42 25.90 -23.71
C GLY A 232 53.02 25.92 -23.06
N ASN A 233 52.92 26.14 -21.75
CA ASN A 233 51.73 25.84 -20.97
C ASN A 233 51.02 27.13 -20.61
N SER A 234 50.35 27.72 -21.60
CA SER A 234 49.24 28.63 -21.36
C SER A 234 48.15 27.84 -20.63
N VAL A 235 47.92 28.13 -19.35
CA VAL A 235 46.78 27.55 -18.61
C VAL A 235 45.52 28.20 -19.18
N GLU A 236 44.89 27.54 -20.14
CA GLU A 236 43.60 27.95 -20.69
C GLU A 236 42.50 27.60 -19.68
N VAL A 237 41.81 28.62 -19.19
CA VAL A 237 40.63 28.47 -18.32
C VAL A 237 39.45 28.15 -19.22
N ASP A 238 38.82 26.99 -19.03
CA ASP A 238 37.65 26.58 -19.79
C ASP A 238 36.39 27.29 -19.26
N GLU A 239 35.94 28.32 -19.98
CA GLU A 239 34.76 29.13 -19.64
C GLU A 239 33.43 28.33 -19.70
N SER A 240 33.42 27.15 -20.33
CA SER A 240 32.22 26.30 -20.37
C SER A 240 31.85 25.75 -18.99
N LEU A 241 32.81 25.64 -18.08
CA LEU A 241 32.61 25.14 -16.72
C LEU A 241 31.82 26.11 -15.83
N PHE A 242 31.66 27.37 -16.26
CA PHE A 242 30.89 28.41 -15.58
C PHE A 242 29.53 28.69 -16.23
N GLN A 243 29.26 28.17 -17.44
CA GLN A 243 27.98 28.37 -18.14
C GLN A 243 26.87 27.47 -17.61
N GLU A 244 27.20 26.31 -17.03
CA GLU A 244 26.20 25.36 -16.49
C GLU A 244 25.53 25.86 -15.19
N MET A 245 26.01 26.98 -14.62
CA MET A 245 25.46 27.58 -13.39
C MET A 245 24.43 28.70 -13.65
N ASP A 246 24.31 29.19 -14.89
CA ASP A 246 23.32 30.21 -15.28
C ASP A 246 21.95 29.60 -15.70
N ASP A 247 21.87 28.28 -15.89
CA ASP A 247 20.62 27.55 -16.24
C ASP A 247 19.84 27.08 -14.99
N LEU A 248 20.26 27.47 -13.78
CA LEU A 248 19.39 27.43 -12.61
C LEU A 248 18.46 28.64 -12.64
N GLU A 249 17.47 28.61 -13.54
CA GLU A 249 16.26 29.41 -13.40
C GLU A 249 15.62 29.02 -12.06
N LEU A 250 15.84 29.86 -11.04
CA LEU A 250 14.92 29.95 -9.92
C LEU A 250 13.57 30.31 -10.53
N GLU A 251 12.67 29.34 -10.65
CA GLU A 251 11.24 29.65 -10.75
C GLU A 251 10.91 30.47 -9.50
N ASP A 252 10.84 31.79 -9.68
CA ASP A 252 10.18 32.70 -8.75
C ASP A 252 8.72 32.25 -8.69
N GLU A 253 8.43 31.25 -7.86
CA GLU A 253 7.08 30.93 -7.43
C GLU A 253 6.53 32.18 -6.72
N GLU A 254 5.63 32.81 -7.47
CA GLU A 254 4.68 33.84 -7.11
C GLU A 254 4.47 34.02 -5.59
N ASP A 255 4.86 35.21 -5.12
CA ASP A 255 4.11 36.08 -4.20
C ASP A 255 2.89 35.42 -3.55
N ASP A 256 3.12 34.63 -2.48
CA ASP A 256 2.06 34.11 -1.61
C ASP A 256 1.40 35.31 -0.90
N PRO A 257 0.16 35.70 -1.25
CA PRO A 257 -0.47 36.88 -0.70
C PRO A 257 -0.89 36.72 0.78
N ASP A 258 -0.64 35.54 1.38
CA ASP A 258 -0.88 35.27 2.80
C ASP A 258 0.42 35.30 3.65
N TYR A 259 1.59 35.60 3.06
CA TYR A 259 2.81 35.84 3.83
C TYR A 259 2.75 37.20 4.53
N ASN A 260 2.17 37.20 5.74
CA ASN A 260 2.13 38.35 6.63
C ASN A 260 3.26 38.26 7.67
N PRO A 261 4.42 38.94 7.49
CA PRO A 261 5.58 38.84 8.38
C PRO A 261 5.38 39.52 9.76
N VAL A 262 4.17 39.96 10.07
CA VAL A 262 3.87 40.83 11.23
C VAL A 262 3.11 40.12 12.36
N ASN A 263 2.88 38.80 12.27
CA ASN A 263 2.23 38.01 13.34
C ASN A 263 3.22 37.14 14.13
N LEU A 264 4.39 37.69 14.44
CA LEU A 264 5.37 37.07 15.35
C LEU A 264 5.31 37.61 16.78
N ASP A 265 4.32 38.44 17.12
CA ASP A 265 4.10 38.95 18.49
C ASP A 265 2.61 38.94 18.86
N SER A 266 2.13 37.82 19.41
CA SER A 266 1.11 37.72 20.49
C SER A 266 0.74 36.24 20.67
N ASP A 267 1.28 35.53 21.68
CA ASP A 267 0.72 35.42 23.05
C ASP A 267 -0.32 36.47 23.48
#